data_AF-A0A843DQ44-F1
#
_entry.id   AF-A0A843DQ44-F1
#
_cell.length_a   1.000
_cell.length_b   1.000
_cell.length_c   1.000
_cell.angle_alpha   90.00
_cell.angle_beta   90.00
_cell.angle_gamma   90.00
#
_symmetry.space_group_name_H-M   'P 1'
#
loop_
_entity.id
_entity.type
_entity.pdbx_description
1 polymer ?
#
loop_
_entity_poly.entity_id
_entity_poly.type
_entity_poly.pdbx_seq_one_letter_code
_entity_poly.pdbx_strand_id
1 'polypeptide(L)'
;MTLIQLKESDRLYMNEACGKEYTKMVELLEDKDYLVLDKSARGVCMQARGCVGFLSFYDGTRVNLLPNVSEVRSDDGSANMLMEMLYSIFGIGTRNGMTENLFEFFIKVFADSVSRLIRCGLRSKYHLVSGNEKAFKGRIVFNEHIRQNFIHKERIYVEYETYSQNRPENRLIKTTLETLSRISTDSSNLKRLKTLVMEMEEIPMSVDVDRDLSMVIVDRNMVDYIPSLFWCNLFLKGMGLAGASRDNLSYAMIIDTQSVYSAYVAKMSTNERIDGMYQVKYNAEVINKGDSKDTSVILVDLSWNFYDREKDRNINDAELLYVSAPGYRAIPAANNNRLRSMAGSYLSDVLA
;
A
#
# COMPACT_ATOMS: atom_id res chain seq x y z
N MET A 1 -13.34 10.53 -17.39
CA MET A 1 -12.76 10.36 -16.06
C MET A 1 -12.52 11.74 -15.50
N THR A 2 -13.17 12.07 -14.40
CA THR A 2 -13.11 13.41 -13.79
C THR A 2 -12.18 13.34 -12.59
N LEU A 3 -11.13 14.17 -12.56
CA LEU A 3 -10.21 14.27 -11.42
C LEU A 3 -10.46 15.61 -10.74
N ILE A 4 -10.71 15.58 -9.44
CA ILE A 4 -10.97 16.74 -8.59
C ILE A 4 -9.86 16.79 -7.53
N GLN A 5 -9.33 17.97 -7.26
CA GLN A 5 -8.41 18.21 -6.16
C GLN A 5 -9.16 18.96 -5.05
N LEU A 6 -9.05 18.48 -3.81
CA LEU A 6 -9.73 19.05 -2.65
C LEU A 6 -8.71 19.26 -1.53
N LYS A 7 -8.47 20.52 -1.16
CA LYS A 7 -7.66 20.87 0.03
C LYS A 7 -8.51 20.74 1.30
N GLU A 8 -7.88 20.51 2.45
CA GLU A 8 -8.60 20.41 3.74
C GLU A 8 -9.39 21.69 4.09
N SER A 9 -9.01 22.87 3.58
CA SER A 9 -9.76 24.12 3.78
C SER A 9 -10.99 24.27 2.88
N ASP A 10 -11.09 23.46 1.82
CA ASP A 10 -12.00 23.69 0.72
C ASP A 10 -13.30 22.89 0.90
N ARG A 11 -14.39 23.42 0.34
CA ARG A 11 -15.71 22.78 0.40
C ARG A 11 -16.08 22.25 -0.98
N LEU A 12 -16.28 20.93 -1.08
CA LEU A 12 -16.82 20.30 -2.27
C LEU A 12 -18.33 20.15 -2.14
N TYR A 13 -19.10 20.80 -3.01
CA TYR A 13 -20.56 20.64 -3.05
C TYR A 13 -20.93 19.45 -3.93
N MET A 14 -21.69 18.52 -3.38
CA MET A 14 -22.16 17.34 -4.12
C MET A 14 -23.49 17.63 -4.80
N ASN A 15 -23.61 17.28 -6.08
CA ASN A 15 -24.85 17.43 -6.83
C ASN A 15 -25.88 16.35 -6.40
N GLU A 16 -27.18 16.67 -6.42
CA GLU A 16 -28.27 15.76 -6.04
C GLU A 16 -28.27 14.44 -6.84
N ALA A 17 -27.80 14.47 -8.09
CA ALA A 17 -27.66 13.28 -8.95
C ALA A 17 -26.59 12.28 -8.46
N CYS A 18 -25.58 12.75 -7.73
CA CYS A 18 -24.51 11.95 -7.12
C CYS A 18 -24.81 11.61 -5.64
N GLY A 19 -25.85 12.21 -5.05
CA GLY A 19 -25.98 12.34 -3.60
C GLY A 19 -26.03 11.03 -2.80
N LYS A 20 -26.76 9.99 -3.25
CA LYS A 20 -27.00 8.78 -2.44
C LYS A 20 -25.76 7.91 -2.24
N GLU A 21 -24.86 7.88 -3.22
CA GLU A 21 -23.72 6.95 -3.24
C GLU A 21 -22.50 7.52 -2.54
N TYR A 22 -22.23 8.81 -2.76
CA TYR A 22 -21.19 9.54 -2.03
C TYR A 22 -21.51 9.57 -0.53
N THR A 23 -22.79 9.64 -0.16
CA THR A 23 -23.22 9.62 1.25
C THR A 23 -22.72 8.40 2.01
N LYS A 24 -22.72 7.18 1.43
CA LYS A 24 -22.26 5.97 2.16
C LYS A 24 -20.77 6.01 2.51
N MET A 25 -19.93 6.37 1.54
CA MET A 25 -18.49 6.47 1.74
C MET A 25 -18.15 7.63 2.69
N VAL A 26 -18.87 8.74 2.56
CA VAL A 26 -18.61 9.90 3.42
C VAL A 26 -19.09 9.65 4.85
N GLU A 27 -20.23 9.00 5.07
CA GLU A 27 -20.68 8.58 6.42
C GLU A 27 -19.61 7.73 7.13
N LEU A 28 -18.97 6.79 6.42
CA LEU A 28 -17.89 5.95 6.99
C LEU A 28 -16.69 6.77 7.47
N LEU A 29 -16.42 7.87 6.80
CA LEU A 29 -15.27 8.74 7.03
C LEU A 29 -15.57 9.85 8.04
N GLU A 30 -16.84 10.24 8.15
CA GLU A 30 -17.35 11.13 9.18
C GLU A 30 -17.23 10.47 10.57
N ASP A 31 -17.53 9.17 10.69
CA ASP A 31 -17.34 8.40 11.94
C ASP A 31 -15.87 8.39 12.44
N LYS A 32 -14.91 8.73 11.57
CA LYS A 32 -13.47 8.75 11.86
C LYS A 32 -12.88 10.17 11.90
N ASP A 33 -13.72 11.20 11.87
CA ASP A 33 -13.35 12.63 11.89
C ASP A 33 -12.47 13.12 10.70
N TYR A 34 -12.33 12.33 9.63
CA TYR A 34 -11.53 12.71 8.45
C TYR A 34 -12.30 13.54 7.43
N LEU A 35 -13.63 13.37 7.38
CA LEU A 35 -14.51 14.18 6.54
C LEU A 35 -15.61 14.80 7.39
N VAL A 36 -15.95 16.05 7.10
CA VAL A 36 -17.10 16.74 7.68
C VAL A 36 -18.13 16.98 6.59
N LEU A 37 -19.36 16.52 6.84
CA LEU A 37 -20.53 16.84 6.04
C LEU A 37 -21.26 18.03 6.64
N ASP A 38 -21.41 19.10 5.87
CA ASP A 38 -22.21 20.25 6.24
C ASP A 38 -23.37 20.41 5.25
N LYS A 39 -24.59 20.60 5.76
CA LYS A 39 -25.80 20.79 4.93
C LYS A 39 -26.02 22.28 4.76
N SER A 40 -25.76 22.77 3.54
CA SER A 40 -25.94 24.17 3.17
C SER A 40 -27.21 24.36 2.31
N ALA A 41 -27.66 25.60 2.14
CA ALA A 41 -28.75 25.96 1.23
C ALA A 41 -28.45 25.58 -0.25
N ARG A 42 -27.19 25.30 -0.58
CA ARG A 42 -26.73 24.86 -1.91
C ARG A 42 -26.63 23.33 -2.06
N GLY A 43 -26.97 22.56 -1.02
CA GLY A 43 -26.83 21.10 -0.97
C GLY A 43 -25.85 20.63 0.11
N VAL A 44 -25.51 19.34 0.06
CA VAL A 44 -24.54 18.72 0.97
C VAL A 44 -23.13 19.09 0.51
N CYS A 45 -22.31 19.66 1.41
CA CYS A 45 -20.91 19.91 1.16
C CYS A 45 -20.01 19.04 2.05
N MET A 46 -18.90 18.60 1.47
CA MET A 46 -17.89 17.78 2.11
C MET A 46 -16.59 18.59 2.26
N GLN A 47 -15.97 18.49 3.42
CA GLN A 47 -14.68 19.09 3.73
C GLN A 47 -13.74 18.04 4.36
N ALA A 48 -12.51 17.97 3.90
CA ALA A 48 -11.48 17.09 4.47
C ALA A 48 -10.79 17.71 5.68
N ARG A 49 -10.41 16.89 6.67
CA ARG A 49 -9.70 17.35 7.88
C ARG A 49 -8.62 16.37 8.29
N GLY A 50 -7.39 16.88 8.40
CA GLY A 50 -6.25 16.11 8.91
C GLY A 50 -5.94 14.87 8.09
N CYS A 51 -6.31 14.84 6.81
CA CYS A 51 -6.17 13.67 5.97
C CYS A 51 -5.77 13.99 4.53
N VAL A 52 -4.99 13.09 3.95
CA VAL A 52 -4.59 13.09 2.53
C VAL A 52 -4.87 11.74 1.90
N GLY A 53 -4.98 11.68 0.59
CA GLY A 53 -5.28 10.43 -0.12
C GLY A 53 -6.23 10.66 -1.27
N PHE A 54 -7.06 9.67 -1.59
CA PHE A 54 -8.02 9.79 -2.68
C PHE A 54 -9.30 9.01 -2.43
N LEU A 55 -10.38 9.49 -3.05
CA LEU A 55 -11.69 8.86 -3.13
C LEU A 55 -11.96 8.51 -4.60
N SER A 56 -12.40 7.29 -4.87
CA SER A 56 -12.83 6.86 -6.20
C SER A 56 -14.29 6.42 -6.15
N PHE A 57 -15.09 6.95 -7.05
CA PHE A 57 -16.53 6.68 -7.15
C PHE A 57 -16.85 5.84 -8.39
N TYR A 58 -18.05 5.24 -8.38
CA TYR A 58 -18.56 4.35 -9.44
C TYR A 58 -18.66 5.05 -10.81
N ASP A 59 -18.98 6.34 -10.81
CA ASP A 59 -19.08 7.19 -12.00
C ASP A 59 -17.72 7.48 -12.67
N GLY A 60 -16.62 7.00 -12.08
CA GLY A 60 -15.26 7.24 -12.54
C GLY A 60 -14.71 8.61 -12.13
N THR A 61 -15.41 9.33 -11.25
CA THR A 61 -14.90 10.52 -10.58
C THR A 61 -13.89 10.11 -9.51
N ARG A 62 -12.74 10.77 -9.49
CA ARG A 62 -11.73 10.64 -8.43
C ARG A 62 -11.50 11.99 -7.76
N VAL A 63 -11.44 12.00 -6.45
CA VAL A 63 -11.15 13.18 -5.63
C VAL A 63 -9.86 12.95 -4.89
N ASN A 64 -8.82 13.72 -5.16
CA ASN A 64 -7.59 13.73 -4.38
C ASN A 64 -7.75 14.67 -3.19
N LEU A 65 -7.49 14.17 -1.99
CA LEU A 65 -7.43 14.92 -0.75
C LEU A 65 -6.01 15.42 -0.55
N LEU A 66 -5.83 16.74 -0.53
CA LEU A 66 -4.55 17.43 -0.48
C LEU A 66 -4.32 18.09 0.87
N PRO A 67 -3.06 18.15 1.36
CA PRO A 67 -2.75 18.78 2.63
C PRO A 67 -2.99 20.29 2.55
N ASN A 68 -3.37 20.88 3.69
CA ASN A 68 -3.44 22.33 3.80
C ASN A 68 -2.06 22.91 4.09
N VAL A 69 -1.52 23.66 3.12
CA VAL A 69 -0.22 24.32 3.26
C VAL A 69 -0.43 25.80 2.98
N SER A 70 -0.37 26.61 4.04
CA SER A 70 -0.75 28.03 4.07
C SER A 70 0.03 28.91 3.08
N GLU A 71 1.25 28.51 2.70
CA GLU A 71 2.11 29.28 1.80
C GLU A 71 1.87 28.98 0.31
N VAL A 72 1.15 27.90 -0.01
CA VAL A 72 1.00 27.42 -1.39
C VAL A 72 -0.35 27.84 -1.96
N ARG A 73 -0.34 28.91 -2.76
CA ARG A 73 -1.56 29.53 -3.29
C ARG A 73 -2.21 28.78 -4.47
N SER A 74 -1.49 27.88 -5.14
CA SER A 74 -2.02 27.07 -6.25
C SER A 74 -2.30 25.63 -5.82
N ASP A 75 -3.31 24.99 -6.42
CA ASP A 75 -3.63 23.57 -6.15
C ASP A 75 -2.50 22.66 -6.62
N ASP A 76 -1.89 23.00 -7.75
CA ASP A 76 -0.72 22.31 -8.29
C ASP A 76 0.45 22.29 -7.30
N GLY A 77 0.64 23.34 -6.51
CA GLY A 77 1.72 23.39 -5.53
C GLY A 77 1.51 22.43 -4.36
N SER A 78 0.29 22.38 -3.79
CA SER A 78 -0.02 21.44 -2.69
C SER A 78 0.04 20.00 -3.14
N ALA A 79 -0.42 19.71 -4.36
CA ALA A 79 -0.31 18.39 -4.97
C ALA A 79 1.16 18.01 -5.20
N ASN A 80 1.99 18.91 -5.75
CA ASN A 80 3.40 18.66 -5.97
C ASN A 80 4.15 18.40 -4.66
N MET A 81 3.86 19.18 -3.61
CA MET A 81 4.47 18.97 -2.28
C MET A 81 4.07 17.61 -1.69
N LEU A 82 2.79 17.23 -1.75
CA LEU A 82 2.35 15.91 -1.31
C LEU A 82 3.09 14.80 -2.05
N MET A 83 3.16 14.92 -3.37
CA MET A 83 3.86 13.94 -4.21
C MET A 83 5.35 13.88 -3.86
N GLU A 84 6.03 15.01 -3.69
CA GLU A 84 7.44 15.07 -3.27
C GLU A 84 7.66 14.34 -1.95
N MET A 85 6.80 14.59 -0.97
CA MET A 85 6.85 13.90 0.32
C MET A 85 6.70 12.39 0.17
N LEU A 86 5.68 11.95 -0.58
CA LEU A 86 5.42 10.53 -0.79
C LEU A 86 6.56 9.87 -1.59
N TYR A 87 7.07 10.50 -2.65
CA TYR A 87 8.21 10.03 -3.43
C TYR A 87 9.44 9.80 -2.53
N SER A 88 9.73 10.74 -1.64
CA SER A 88 10.81 10.64 -0.66
C SER A 88 10.60 9.48 0.32
N ILE A 89 9.41 9.41 0.95
CA ILE A 89 9.06 8.38 1.96
C ILE A 89 9.21 6.98 1.34
N PHE A 90 8.66 6.78 0.14
CA PHE A 90 8.69 5.48 -0.55
C PHE A 90 10.01 5.23 -1.32
N GLY A 91 10.93 6.19 -1.35
CA GLY A 91 12.24 6.05 -2.00
C GLY A 91 12.16 5.85 -3.51
N ILE A 92 11.13 6.42 -4.15
CA ILE A 92 10.94 6.36 -5.60
C ILE A 92 11.61 7.59 -6.21
N GLY A 93 12.36 7.41 -7.30
CA GLY A 93 12.99 8.53 -8.00
C GLY A 93 11.96 9.57 -8.44
N THR A 94 12.17 10.84 -8.04
CA THR A 94 11.28 11.93 -8.38
C THR A 94 11.30 12.16 -9.88
N ARG A 95 10.13 12.42 -10.46
CA ARG A 95 10.03 13.10 -11.75
C ARG A 95 9.54 14.51 -11.45
N ASN A 96 10.38 15.50 -11.75
CA ASN A 96 10.02 16.90 -11.54
C ASN A 96 8.76 17.24 -12.36
N GLY A 97 7.81 17.93 -11.73
CA GLY A 97 6.81 18.73 -12.42
C GLY A 97 5.56 18.00 -12.93
N MET A 98 5.05 16.99 -12.23
CA MET A 98 3.72 16.45 -12.56
C MET A 98 2.83 16.31 -11.32
N THR A 99 1.66 16.95 -11.41
CA THR A 99 0.49 16.66 -10.59
C THR A 99 -0.04 15.29 -10.98
N GLU A 100 0.54 14.25 -10.39
CA GLU A 100 0.14 12.88 -10.65
C GLU A 100 -1.13 12.51 -9.86
N ASN A 101 -1.90 11.59 -10.41
CA ASN A 101 -3.02 10.97 -9.70
C ASN A 101 -2.47 10.09 -8.56
N LEU A 102 -2.88 10.34 -7.32
CA LEU A 102 -2.42 9.57 -6.15
C LEU A 102 -2.64 8.07 -6.31
N PHE A 103 -3.72 7.65 -6.96
CA PHE A 103 -3.94 6.23 -7.26
C PHE A 103 -2.84 5.65 -8.17
N GLU A 104 -2.44 6.38 -9.21
CA GLU A 104 -1.36 5.97 -10.11
C GLU A 104 0.00 5.97 -9.41
N PHE A 105 0.20 6.87 -8.44
CA PHE A 105 1.37 6.85 -7.57
C PHE A 105 1.47 5.56 -6.77
N PHE A 106 0.38 5.13 -6.11
CA PHE A 106 0.40 3.88 -5.34
C PHE A 106 0.58 2.64 -6.22
N ILE A 107 0.04 2.66 -7.44
CA ILE A 107 0.33 1.61 -8.44
C ILE A 107 1.84 1.54 -8.73
N LYS A 108 2.49 2.70 -8.89
CA LYS A 108 3.93 2.79 -9.13
C LYS A 108 4.72 2.25 -7.94
N VAL A 109 4.35 2.60 -6.71
CA VAL A 109 4.96 2.08 -5.48
C VAL A 109 4.88 0.54 -5.44
N PHE A 110 3.71 -0.02 -5.75
CA PHE A 110 3.54 -1.47 -5.83
C PHE A 110 4.37 -2.10 -6.95
N ALA A 111 4.37 -1.52 -8.16
CA ALA A 111 5.17 -2.03 -9.26
C ALA A 111 6.68 -2.01 -8.95
N ASP A 112 7.17 -0.99 -8.25
CA ASP A 112 8.54 -0.92 -7.73
C ASP A 112 8.83 -2.03 -6.72
N SER A 113 7.91 -2.28 -5.77
CA SER A 113 8.07 -3.34 -4.78
C SER A 113 8.13 -4.73 -5.43
N VAL A 114 7.28 -4.99 -6.42
CA VAL A 114 7.27 -6.25 -7.17
C VAL A 114 8.52 -6.39 -8.04
N SER A 115 8.97 -5.32 -8.70
CA SER A 115 10.21 -5.35 -9.50
C SER A 115 11.41 -5.72 -8.63
N ARG A 116 11.48 -5.17 -7.41
CA ARG A 116 12.54 -5.51 -6.44
C ARG A 116 12.44 -6.97 -6.02
N LEU A 117 11.24 -7.46 -5.76
CA LEU A 117 10.99 -8.84 -5.37
C LEU A 117 11.42 -9.83 -6.46
N ILE A 118 11.07 -9.59 -7.72
CA ILE A 118 11.48 -10.45 -8.85
C ILE A 118 13.00 -10.49 -8.98
N ARG A 119 13.68 -9.34 -8.82
CA ARG A 119 15.16 -9.29 -8.82
C ARG A 119 15.80 -10.09 -7.69
N CYS A 120 15.16 -10.15 -6.52
CA CYS A 120 15.59 -11.00 -5.40
C CYS A 120 15.27 -12.48 -5.61
N GLY A 121 14.41 -12.81 -6.58
CA GLY A 121 13.99 -14.16 -6.93
C GLY A 121 12.66 -14.56 -6.31
N LEU A 122 11.74 -15.07 -7.15
CA LEU A 122 10.46 -15.60 -6.67
C LEU A 122 10.66 -16.92 -5.93
N ARG A 123 10.05 -17.04 -4.75
CA ARG A 123 10.14 -18.23 -3.92
C ARG A 123 9.33 -19.32 -4.59
N SER A 124 9.88 -20.53 -4.56
CA SER A 124 9.25 -21.73 -5.09
C SER A 124 9.00 -22.72 -3.96
N LYS A 125 8.13 -23.69 -4.19
CA LYS A 125 7.88 -24.79 -3.25
C LYS A 125 7.79 -26.09 -4.04
N TYR A 126 8.19 -27.18 -3.39
CA TYR A 126 7.93 -28.52 -3.90
C TYR A 126 6.44 -28.85 -3.71
N HIS A 127 5.79 -29.22 -4.80
CA HIS A 127 4.42 -29.71 -4.79
C HIS A 127 4.40 -31.15 -5.28
N LEU A 128 3.72 -32.01 -4.54
CA LEU A 128 3.52 -33.40 -4.92
C LEU A 128 2.53 -33.45 -6.08
N VAL A 129 2.94 -34.09 -7.17
CA VAL A 129 2.14 -34.31 -8.37
C VAL A 129 1.99 -35.82 -8.53
N SER A 130 0.75 -36.29 -8.60
CA SER A 130 0.40 -37.69 -8.90
C SER A 130 -0.39 -37.76 -10.20
N GLY A 131 -0.01 -38.66 -11.10
CA GLY A 131 -0.61 -38.71 -12.43
C GLY A 131 -0.18 -39.91 -13.27
N ASN A 132 -0.95 -40.16 -14.33
CA ASN A 132 -0.74 -41.27 -15.26
C ASN A 132 0.05 -40.83 -16.50
N GLU A 133 1.36 -40.94 -16.40
CA GLU A 133 2.32 -40.38 -17.35
C GLU A 133 2.85 -41.41 -18.33
N LYS A 134 3.39 -40.96 -19.48
CA LYS A 134 4.02 -41.85 -20.47
C LYS A 134 5.46 -42.22 -20.12
N ALA A 135 6.07 -41.51 -19.17
CA ALA A 135 7.45 -41.68 -18.77
C ALA A 135 7.56 -41.74 -17.25
N PHE A 136 8.52 -42.51 -16.76
CA PHE A 136 8.76 -42.66 -15.34
C PHE A 136 9.42 -41.41 -14.74
N LYS A 137 8.83 -40.87 -13.66
CA LYS A 137 9.35 -39.75 -12.87
C LYS A 137 9.05 -40.00 -11.40
N GLY A 138 10.04 -39.88 -10.51
CA GLY A 138 9.84 -40.05 -9.06
C GLY A 138 9.54 -41.50 -8.65
N ARG A 139 8.39 -41.76 -8.01
CA ARG A 139 7.99 -43.09 -7.53
C ARG A 139 6.73 -43.61 -8.22
N ILE A 140 6.60 -44.93 -8.37
CA ILE A 140 5.37 -45.56 -8.90
C ILE A 140 4.38 -45.74 -7.75
N VAL A 141 3.13 -45.29 -7.94
CA VAL A 141 2.04 -45.61 -7.02
C VAL A 141 1.39 -46.90 -7.49
N PHE A 142 1.92 -48.04 -7.03
CA PHE A 142 1.57 -49.37 -7.55
C PHE A 142 0.07 -49.67 -7.55
N ASN A 143 -0.65 -49.30 -6.48
CA ASN A 143 -2.10 -49.53 -6.40
C ASN A 143 -2.87 -48.82 -7.52
N GLU A 144 -2.57 -47.55 -7.78
CA GLU A 144 -3.21 -46.77 -8.85
C GLU A 144 -2.71 -47.18 -10.24
N HIS A 145 -1.43 -47.54 -10.36
CA HIS A 145 -0.87 -48.03 -11.61
C HIS A 145 -1.54 -49.33 -12.07
N ILE A 146 -1.70 -50.31 -11.19
CA ILE A 146 -2.36 -51.58 -11.53
C ILE A 146 -3.83 -51.31 -11.93
N ARG A 147 -4.54 -50.43 -11.20
CA ARG A 147 -5.94 -50.10 -11.50
C ARG A 147 -6.11 -49.44 -12.86
N GLN A 148 -5.25 -48.48 -13.21
CA GLN A 148 -5.43 -47.66 -14.42
C GLN A 148 -4.75 -48.24 -15.66
N ASN A 149 -3.65 -48.98 -15.50
CA ASN A 149 -2.75 -49.37 -16.59
C ASN A 149 -2.62 -50.88 -16.77
N PHE A 150 -3.55 -51.68 -16.22
CA PHE A 150 -3.58 -53.13 -16.44
C PHE A 150 -3.56 -53.49 -17.93
N ILE A 151 -4.31 -52.73 -18.74
CA ILE A 151 -4.37 -52.87 -20.22
C ILE A 151 -3.40 -51.89 -20.89
N HIS A 152 -3.34 -50.64 -20.40
CA HIS A 152 -2.54 -49.55 -20.97
C HIS A 152 -1.08 -49.55 -20.49
N LYS A 153 -0.28 -50.49 -21.01
CA LYS A 153 1.14 -50.68 -20.64
C LYS A 153 2.05 -49.54 -21.09
N GLU A 154 1.57 -48.65 -21.95
CA GLU A 154 2.27 -47.47 -22.43
C GLU A 154 2.28 -46.29 -21.43
N ARG A 155 1.63 -46.44 -20.27
CA ARG A 155 1.57 -45.40 -19.23
C ARG A 155 1.94 -45.96 -17.86
N ILE A 156 2.46 -45.11 -16.99
CA ILE A 156 2.86 -45.45 -15.62
C ILE A 156 2.25 -44.40 -14.68
N TYR A 157 1.55 -44.88 -13.65
CA TYR A 157 1.04 -43.99 -12.62
C TYR A 157 2.16 -43.66 -11.64
N VAL A 158 2.61 -42.43 -11.67
CA VAL A 158 3.76 -41.95 -10.91
C VAL A 158 3.38 -40.81 -9.98
N GLU A 159 4.16 -40.65 -8.94
CA GLU A 159 4.10 -39.53 -8.03
C GLU A 159 5.50 -38.95 -7.85
N TYR A 160 5.61 -37.65 -8.04
CA TYR A 160 6.88 -36.94 -7.98
C TYR A 160 6.67 -35.52 -7.47
N GLU A 161 7.73 -34.91 -6.96
CA GLU A 161 7.70 -33.53 -6.52
C GLU A 161 8.13 -32.61 -7.67
N THR A 162 7.34 -31.57 -7.93
CA THR A 162 7.69 -30.52 -8.89
C THR A 162 8.05 -29.25 -8.13
N TYR A 163 9.21 -28.68 -8.45
CA TYR A 163 9.62 -27.38 -7.93
C TYR A 163 8.94 -26.28 -8.75
N SER A 164 8.01 -25.56 -8.14
CA SER A 164 7.19 -24.56 -8.83
C SER A 164 7.08 -23.26 -8.05
N GLN A 165 6.99 -22.15 -8.78
CA GLN A 165 6.66 -20.83 -8.24
C GLN A 165 5.15 -20.65 -7.99
N ASN A 166 4.31 -21.66 -8.26
CA ASN A 166 2.87 -21.62 -7.99
C ASN A 166 2.57 -21.68 -6.48
N ARG A 167 2.85 -20.58 -5.80
CA ARG A 167 2.58 -20.35 -4.39
C ARG A 167 1.48 -19.30 -4.21
N PRO A 168 0.69 -19.33 -3.13
CA PRO A 168 -0.37 -18.35 -2.90
C PRO A 168 0.13 -16.91 -2.97
N GLU A 169 1.32 -16.62 -2.44
CA GLU A 169 1.89 -15.26 -2.45
C GLU A 169 2.14 -14.75 -3.87
N ASN A 170 2.69 -15.61 -4.73
CA ASN A 170 2.96 -15.28 -6.12
C ASN A 170 1.67 -15.17 -6.94
N ARG A 171 0.68 -16.02 -6.67
CA ARG A 171 -0.66 -15.93 -7.29
C ARG A 171 -1.32 -14.60 -6.97
N LEU A 172 -1.27 -14.14 -5.72
CA LEU A 172 -1.83 -12.85 -5.29
C LEU A 172 -1.14 -11.67 -5.98
N ILE A 173 0.19 -11.70 -6.08
CA ILE A 173 0.96 -10.66 -6.78
C ILE A 173 0.57 -10.60 -8.25
N LYS A 174 0.55 -11.73 -8.96
CA LYS A 174 0.12 -11.77 -10.37
C LYS A 174 -1.31 -11.27 -10.53
N THR A 175 -2.20 -11.69 -9.63
CA THR A 175 -3.61 -11.27 -9.62
C THR A 175 -3.75 -9.76 -9.48
N THR A 176 -2.98 -9.17 -8.57
CA THR A 176 -2.97 -7.73 -8.35
C THR A 176 -2.43 -6.99 -9.58
N LEU A 177 -1.30 -7.42 -10.15
CA LEU A 177 -0.73 -6.81 -11.36
C LEU A 177 -1.71 -6.81 -12.54
N GLU A 178 -2.33 -7.96 -12.82
CA GLU A 178 -3.32 -8.07 -13.89
C GLU A 178 -4.53 -7.18 -13.64
N THR A 179 -5.04 -7.16 -12.41
CA THR A 179 -6.20 -6.34 -12.04
C THR A 179 -5.90 -4.85 -12.21
N LEU A 180 -4.75 -4.38 -11.71
CA LEU A 180 -4.32 -2.99 -11.88
C LEU A 180 -4.06 -2.64 -13.34
N SER A 181 -3.60 -3.57 -14.17
CA SER A 181 -3.39 -3.34 -15.60
C SER A 181 -4.67 -3.07 -16.39
N ARG A 182 -5.84 -3.40 -15.82
CA ARG A 182 -7.16 -3.12 -16.41
C ARG A 182 -7.74 -1.78 -15.94
N ILE A 183 -7.29 -1.27 -14.79
CA ILE A 183 -7.87 -0.11 -14.10
C ILE A 183 -6.98 1.14 -14.24
N SER A 184 -5.65 0.94 -14.33
CA SER A 184 -4.69 2.03 -14.51
C SER A 184 -4.96 2.79 -15.81
N THR A 185 -4.83 4.10 -15.71
CA THR A 185 -5.01 5.07 -16.79
C THR A 185 -3.69 5.65 -17.27
N ASP A 186 -2.62 5.50 -16.49
CA ASP A 186 -1.29 5.95 -16.90
C ASP A 186 -0.62 4.91 -17.82
N SER A 187 -0.17 5.39 -18.98
CA SER A 187 0.46 4.55 -20.00
C SER A 187 1.81 3.97 -19.53
N SER A 188 2.54 4.67 -18.67
CA SER A 188 3.82 4.19 -18.13
C SER A 188 3.59 3.04 -17.15
N ASN A 189 2.64 3.21 -16.22
CA ASN A 189 2.18 2.16 -15.32
C ASN A 189 1.66 0.95 -16.09
N LEU A 190 0.80 1.13 -17.09
CA LEU A 190 0.27 0.03 -17.90
C LEU A 190 1.36 -0.80 -18.57
N LYS A 191 2.37 -0.16 -19.18
CA LYS A 191 3.51 -0.86 -19.79
C LYS A 191 4.26 -1.67 -18.75
N ARG A 192 4.57 -1.03 -17.61
CA ARG A 192 5.32 -1.66 -16.52
C ARG A 192 4.61 -2.85 -15.91
N LEU A 193 3.31 -2.72 -15.63
CA LEU A 193 2.48 -3.80 -15.08
C LEU A 193 2.45 -4.99 -16.04
N LYS A 194 2.26 -4.76 -17.34
CA LYS A 194 2.27 -5.83 -18.36
C LYS A 194 3.61 -6.56 -18.43
N THR A 195 4.73 -5.84 -18.35
CA THR A 195 6.06 -6.47 -18.30
C THR A 195 6.20 -7.38 -17.08
N LEU A 196 5.81 -6.90 -15.89
CA LEU A 196 5.86 -7.70 -14.67
C LEU A 196 4.93 -8.93 -14.73
N VAL A 197 3.76 -8.81 -15.36
CA VAL A 197 2.87 -9.97 -15.59
C VAL A 197 3.53 -11.01 -16.50
N MET A 198 4.22 -10.58 -17.56
CA MET A 198 4.96 -11.48 -18.45
C MET A 198 6.10 -12.20 -17.72
N GLU A 199 6.82 -11.53 -16.83
CA GLU A 199 7.85 -12.16 -15.99
C GLU A 199 7.28 -13.25 -15.06
N MET A 200 5.97 -13.24 -14.81
CA MET A 200 5.24 -14.20 -13.99
C MET A 200 4.31 -15.12 -14.81
N GLU A 201 4.61 -15.35 -16.10
CA GLU A 201 3.74 -16.10 -17.02
C GLU A 201 3.37 -17.50 -16.49
N GLU A 202 4.34 -18.24 -15.95
CA GLU A 202 4.20 -19.61 -15.42
C GLU A 202 3.35 -19.71 -14.14
N ILE A 203 3.08 -18.60 -13.47
CA ILE A 203 2.30 -18.57 -12.23
C ILE A 203 0.82 -18.37 -12.60
N PRO A 204 -0.13 -19.19 -12.15
CA PRO A 204 -1.54 -18.95 -12.43
C PRO A 204 -2.07 -17.75 -11.63
N MET A 205 -3.17 -17.16 -12.10
CA MET A 205 -3.96 -16.21 -11.32
C MET A 205 -4.58 -16.90 -10.10
N SER A 206 -4.85 -16.13 -9.05
CA SER A 206 -5.59 -16.60 -7.89
C SER A 206 -7.05 -16.84 -8.28
N VAL A 207 -7.55 -18.05 -8.00
CA VAL A 207 -8.96 -18.41 -8.21
C VAL A 207 -9.83 -17.88 -7.07
N ASP A 208 -9.27 -17.87 -5.86
CA ASP A 208 -9.93 -17.42 -4.64
C ASP A 208 -8.92 -16.61 -3.81
N VAL A 209 -9.06 -15.28 -3.90
CA VAL A 209 -8.17 -14.32 -3.26
C VAL A 209 -8.25 -14.42 -1.74
N ASP A 210 -9.44 -14.59 -1.18
CA ASP A 210 -9.63 -14.68 0.27
C ASP A 210 -8.96 -15.95 0.82
N ARG A 211 -9.09 -17.08 0.10
CA ARG A 211 -8.39 -18.31 0.42
C ARG A 211 -6.88 -18.17 0.29
N ASP A 212 -6.38 -17.61 -0.81
CA ASP A 212 -4.94 -17.45 -1.01
C ASP A 212 -4.31 -16.54 0.05
N LEU A 213 -4.99 -15.44 0.42
CA LEU A 213 -4.57 -14.58 1.53
C LEU A 213 -4.48 -15.33 2.86
N SER A 214 -5.45 -16.20 3.16
CA SER A 214 -5.45 -16.99 4.40
C SER A 214 -4.32 -18.02 4.48
N MET A 215 -3.79 -18.46 3.33
CA MET A 215 -2.70 -19.43 3.24
C MET A 215 -1.30 -18.79 3.29
N VAL A 216 -1.21 -17.46 3.22
CA VAL A 216 0.07 -16.75 3.32
C VAL A 216 0.61 -16.84 4.75
N ILE A 217 1.82 -17.38 4.88
CA ILE A 217 2.53 -17.43 6.16
C ILE A 217 3.74 -16.51 6.07
N VAL A 218 3.72 -15.43 6.84
CA VAL A 218 4.84 -14.48 6.89
C VAL A 218 5.88 -14.99 7.88
N ASP A 219 6.98 -15.53 7.36
CA ASP A 219 8.13 -15.97 8.14
C ASP A 219 9.37 -15.08 7.88
N ARG A 220 10.50 -15.43 8.51
CA ARG A 220 11.77 -14.67 8.39
C ARG A 220 12.35 -14.70 6.96
N ASN A 221 11.94 -15.63 6.11
CA ASN A 221 12.39 -15.73 4.72
C ASN A 221 11.49 -14.95 3.75
N MET A 222 10.40 -14.37 4.27
CA MET A 222 9.41 -13.59 3.53
C MET A 222 9.62 -12.08 3.65
N VAL A 223 10.74 -11.62 4.23
CA VAL A 223 11.02 -10.19 4.42
C VAL A 223 10.90 -9.40 3.11
N ASP A 224 11.39 -9.94 1.99
CA ASP A 224 11.31 -9.30 0.67
C ASP A 224 9.88 -9.26 0.11
N TYR A 225 8.99 -10.15 0.55
CA TYR A 225 7.60 -10.25 0.10
C TYR A 225 6.68 -9.27 0.83
N ILE A 226 7.01 -8.90 2.07
CA ILE A 226 6.15 -8.08 2.93
C ILE A 226 5.62 -6.84 2.18
N PRO A 227 6.46 -6.06 1.46
CA PRO A 227 5.96 -4.89 0.75
C PRO A 227 4.94 -5.20 -0.33
N SER A 228 5.26 -6.17 -1.20
CA SER A 228 4.38 -6.52 -2.30
C SER A 228 3.07 -7.13 -1.80
N LEU A 229 3.12 -7.96 -0.76
CA LEU A 229 1.93 -8.59 -0.18
C LEU A 229 1.04 -7.59 0.55
N PHE A 230 1.62 -6.58 1.21
CA PHE A 230 0.84 -5.49 1.80
C PHE A 230 -0.02 -4.79 0.74
N TRP A 231 0.61 -4.36 -0.36
CA TRP A 231 -0.11 -3.72 -1.47
C TRP A 231 -1.11 -4.68 -2.13
N CYS A 232 -0.80 -5.97 -2.27
CA CYS A 232 -1.76 -6.95 -2.79
C CYS A 232 -3.01 -7.04 -1.92
N ASN A 233 -2.85 -7.16 -0.60
CA ASN A 233 -3.96 -7.20 0.34
C ASN A 233 -4.79 -5.91 0.26
N LEU A 234 -4.11 -4.77 0.21
CA LEU A 234 -4.74 -3.46 0.15
C LEU A 234 -5.51 -3.22 -1.17
N PHE A 235 -4.96 -3.58 -2.32
CA PHE A 235 -5.65 -3.44 -3.61
C PHE A 235 -6.76 -4.49 -3.79
N LEU A 236 -6.49 -5.77 -3.53
CA LEU A 236 -7.46 -6.82 -3.83
C LEU A 236 -8.59 -6.88 -2.81
N LYS A 237 -8.27 -6.82 -1.51
CA LYS A 237 -9.24 -6.92 -0.41
C LYS A 237 -9.70 -5.54 0.04
N GLY A 238 -8.77 -4.62 0.22
CA GLY A 238 -9.08 -3.27 0.68
C GLY A 238 -9.93 -2.48 -0.32
N MET A 239 -9.58 -2.49 -1.61
CA MET A 239 -10.34 -1.77 -2.65
C MET A 239 -11.37 -2.66 -3.36
N GLY A 240 -11.52 -3.91 -2.92
CA GLY A 240 -12.46 -4.86 -3.53
C GLY A 240 -12.15 -5.19 -5.00
N LEU A 241 -10.93 -4.97 -5.47
CA LEU A 241 -10.60 -5.12 -6.89
C LEU A 241 -10.57 -6.58 -7.36
N ALA A 242 -10.64 -7.55 -6.44
CA ALA A 242 -10.75 -8.96 -6.75
C ALA A 242 -12.06 -9.25 -7.52
N GLY A 243 -11.96 -9.47 -8.83
CA GLY A 243 -13.09 -9.86 -9.69
C GLY A 243 -13.89 -8.69 -10.28
N ALA A 244 -13.43 -7.44 -10.12
CA ALA A 244 -14.17 -6.28 -10.58
C ALA A 244 -14.25 -6.17 -12.12
N SER A 245 -15.46 -6.29 -12.68
CA SER A 245 -15.82 -5.49 -13.85
C SER A 245 -15.79 -4.02 -13.42
N ARG A 246 -15.26 -3.15 -14.28
CA ARG A 246 -15.02 -1.72 -14.06
C ARG A 246 -16.19 -0.92 -13.46
N ASP A 247 -17.40 -1.46 -13.49
CA ASP A 247 -18.62 -0.67 -13.50
C ASP A 247 -19.26 -0.39 -12.14
N ASN A 248 -18.88 -1.04 -11.03
CA ASN A 248 -19.62 -0.86 -9.75
C ASN A 248 -18.75 -0.97 -8.46
N LEU A 249 -17.57 -0.34 -8.38
CA LEU A 249 -16.85 -0.21 -7.09
C LEU A 249 -16.50 1.24 -6.74
N SER A 250 -16.75 1.61 -5.48
CA SER A 250 -16.27 2.85 -4.87
C SER A 250 -15.30 2.51 -3.76
N TYR A 251 -14.11 3.11 -3.79
CA TYR A 251 -13.09 2.87 -2.78
C TYR A 251 -12.35 4.16 -2.41
N ALA A 252 -11.93 4.24 -1.16
CA ALA A 252 -11.12 5.32 -0.64
C ALA A 252 -9.81 4.78 -0.05
N MET A 253 -8.73 5.53 -0.24
CA MET A 253 -7.51 5.37 0.55
C MET A 253 -7.19 6.69 1.21
N ILE A 254 -7.08 6.66 2.52
CA ILE A 254 -6.80 7.84 3.33
C ILE A 254 -5.59 7.57 4.21
N ILE A 255 -4.71 8.54 4.29
CA ILE A 255 -3.56 8.58 5.16
C ILE A 255 -3.70 9.80 6.07
N ASP A 256 -3.40 9.64 7.35
CA ASP A 256 -3.36 10.76 8.29
C ASP A 256 -2.26 11.76 7.88
N THR A 257 -2.59 13.04 7.81
CA THR A 257 -1.65 14.07 7.35
C THR A 257 -0.43 14.17 8.27
N GLN A 258 -0.59 13.99 9.58
CA GLN A 258 0.52 14.04 10.54
C GLN A 258 1.48 12.86 10.34
N SER A 259 0.96 11.66 10.05
CA SER A 259 1.79 10.49 9.76
C SER A 259 2.67 10.68 8.50
N VAL A 260 2.14 11.35 7.46
CA VAL A 260 2.93 11.68 6.26
C VAL A 260 4.04 12.66 6.60
N TYR A 261 3.73 13.72 7.35
CA TYR A 261 4.73 14.72 7.73
C TYR A 261 5.81 14.14 8.63
N SER A 262 5.46 13.35 9.64
CA SER A 262 6.44 12.74 10.55
C SER A 262 7.38 11.79 9.79
N ALA A 263 6.82 10.95 8.90
CA ALA A 263 7.60 10.06 8.06
C ALA A 263 8.51 10.83 7.10
N TYR A 264 8.02 11.91 6.47
CA TYR A 264 8.81 12.73 5.56
C TYR A 264 10.00 13.41 6.25
N VAL A 265 9.75 14.06 7.39
CA VAL A 265 10.81 14.73 8.16
C VAL A 265 11.84 13.70 8.61
N ALA A 266 11.41 12.57 9.17
CA ALA A 266 12.31 11.49 9.56
C ALA A 266 13.15 11.00 8.38
N LYS A 267 12.54 10.78 7.21
CA LYS A 267 13.26 10.37 6.00
C LYS A 267 14.33 11.39 5.60
N MET A 268 13.99 12.67 5.57
CA MET A 268 14.93 13.74 5.24
C MET A 268 16.10 13.80 6.22
N SER A 269 15.84 13.73 7.53
CA SER A 269 16.87 13.71 8.57
C SER A 269 17.81 12.50 8.48
N THR A 270 17.35 11.39 7.91
CA THR A 270 18.16 10.17 7.75
C THR A 270 18.99 10.13 6.47
N ASN A 271 18.63 10.89 5.44
CA ASN A 271 19.43 10.97 4.21
C ASN A 271 20.83 11.56 4.48
N GLU A 272 20.97 12.38 5.51
CA GLU A 272 22.25 12.96 5.95
C GLU A 272 23.05 12.01 6.86
N ARG A 273 22.48 10.86 7.23
CA ARG A 273 23.02 9.93 8.23
C ARG A 273 23.51 8.62 7.60
N ILE A 274 24.77 8.27 7.90
CA ILE A 274 25.42 7.03 7.45
C ILE A 274 25.34 5.92 8.52
N ASP A 275 25.05 6.32 9.77
CA ASP A 275 25.09 5.53 11.00
C ASP A 275 23.87 4.60 11.20
N GLY A 276 22.92 4.57 10.28
CA GLY A 276 21.68 3.82 10.50
C GLY A 276 20.93 3.41 9.24
N MET A 277 19.73 2.87 9.46
CA MET A 277 18.81 2.50 8.39
C MET A 277 17.39 2.94 8.75
N TYR A 278 16.83 3.78 7.87
CA TYR A 278 15.43 4.19 7.94
C TYR A 278 14.54 3.14 7.28
N GLN A 279 13.47 2.76 7.98
CA GLN A 279 12.45 1.86 7.48
C GLN A 279 11.06 2.46 7.74
N VAL A 280 10.23 2.48 6.69
CA VAL A 280 8.81 2.81 6.78
C VAL A 280 8.04 1.50 6.96
N LYS A 281 7.09 1.51 7.89
CA LYS A 281 6.09 0.47 8.07
C LYS A 281 4.73 1.09 7.79
N TYR A 282 3.89 0.31 7.14
CA TYR A 282 2.53 0.71 6.81
C TYR A 282 1.57 -0.31 7.41
N ASN A 283 0.57 0.20 8.10
CA ASN A 283 -0.57 -0.57 8.56
C ASN A 283 -1.80 -0.08 7.80
N ALA A 284 -2.70 -1.01 7.48
CA ALA A 284 -3.94 -0.64 6.80
C ALA A 284 -5.12 -1.28 7.53
N GLU A 285 -6.09 -0.46 7.90
CA GLU A 285 -7.40 -0.88 8.37
C GLU A 285 -8.39 -0.75 7.21
N VAL A 286 -9.08 -1.84 6.89
CA VAL A 286 -10.12 -1.85 5.86
C VAL A 286 -11.47 -1.82 6.55
N ILE A 287 -12.25 -0.80 6.24
CA ILE A 287 -13.59 -0.58 6.77
C ILE A 287 -14.59 -0.79 5.64
N ASN A 288 -15.52 -1.73 5.84
CA ASN A 288 -16.57 -2.04 4.90
C ASN A 288 -17.93 -1.80 5.58
N LYS A 289 -18.91 -1.24 4.87
CA LYS A 289 -20.28 -1.04 5.38
C LYS A 289 -21.28 -1.80 4.50
N GLY A 290 -21.94 -2.80 5.07
CA GLY A 290 -23.02 -3.58 4.43
C GLY A 290 -22.61 -4.97 3.95
N ASP A 291 -23.62 -5.78 3.58
CA ASP A 291 -23.46 -7.17 3.10
C ASP A 291 -22.81 -7.26 1.70
N SER A 292 -22.82 -6.18 0.91
CA SER A 292 -22.12 -6.12 -0.37
C SER A 292 -20.81 -5.34 -0.24
N LYS A 293 -19.70 -5.92 -0.74
CA LYS A 293 -18.34 -5.35 -0.76
C LYS A 293 -18.20 -4.15 -1.74
N ASP A 294 -19.27 -3.39 -1.97
CA ASP A 294 -19.33 -2.40 -3.06
C ASP A 294 -18.69 -1.06 -2.68
N THR A 295 -18.64 -0.74 -1.39
CA THR A 295 -17.98 0.45 -0.84
C THR A 295 -16.97 0.05 0.22
N SER A 296 -15.71 0.43 0.01
CA SER A 296 -14.65 0.17 0.98
C SER A 296 -13.81 1.41 1.25
N VAL A 297 -13.44 1.58 2.50
CA VAL A 297 -12.57 2.67 2.95
C VAL A 297 -11.33 2.06 3.56
N ILE A 298 -10.18 2.52 3.13
CA ILE A 298 -8.89 2.04 3.61
C ILE A 298 -8.21 3.18 4.34
N LEU A 299 -7.99 3.00 5.63
CA LEU A 299 -7.19 3.89 6.44
C LEU A 299 -5.78 3.33 6.50
N VAL A 300 -4.82 4.10 6.03
CA VAL A 300 -3.41 3.73 6.01
C VAL A 300 -2.68 4.58 7.04
N ASP A 301 -2.01 3.90 7.95
CA ASP A 301 -1.17 4.51 8.97
C ASP A 301 0.30 4.28 8.62
N LEU A 302 1.06 5.37 8.58
CA LEU A 302 2.50 5.36 8.33
C LEU A 302 3.23 5.45 9.66
N SER A 303 3.95 4.39 9.99
CA SER A 303 4.91 4.38 11.09
C SER A 303 6.31 4.21 10.54
N TRP A 304 7.32 4.64 11.28
CA TRP A 304 8.70 4.51 10.83
C TRP A 304 9.61 4.15 12.00
N ASN A 305 10.75 3.56 11.68
CA ASN A 305 11.81 3.29 12.64
C ASN A 305 13.16 3.64 12.02
N PHE A 306 14.00 4.29 12.82
CA PHE A 306 15.40 4.47 12.49
C PHE A 306 16.23 3.56 13.38
N TYR A 307 16.88 2.57 12.78
CA TYR A 307 17.84 1.74 13.49
C TYR A 307 19.21 2.40 13.47
N ASP A 308 19.69 2.78 14.65
CA ASP A 308 21.01 3.37 14.88
C ASP A 308 22.01 2.24 15.15
N ARG A 309 23.00 2.09 14.26
CA ARG A 309 24.01 1.03 14.34
C ARG A 309 25.03 1.31 15.44
N GLU A 310 25.31 2.57 15.75
CA GLU A 310 26.28 2.91 16.79
C GLU A 310 25.72 2.55 18.17
N LYS A 311 24.42 2.74 18.37
CA LYS A 311 23.73 2.46 19.64
C LYS A 311 23.02 1.10 19.68
N ASP A 312 23.06 0.33 18.59
CA ASP A 312 22.38 -0.95 18.41
C ASP A 312 20.91 -0.94 18.88
N ARG A 313 20.16 0.10 18.51
CA ARG A 313 18.75 0.26 18.93
C ARG A 313 17.92 1.06 17.94
N ASN A 314 16.61 0.90 18.03
CA ASN A 314 15.66 1.74 17.30
C ASN A 314 15.45 3.07 18.04
N ILE A 315 15.52 4.17 17.29
CA ILE A 315 15.18 5.52 17.73
C ILE A 315 13.71 5.80 17.40
N ASN A 316 13.03 6.47 18.33
CA ASN A 316 11.63 6.88 18.23
C ASN A 316 11.47 8.35 17.78
N ASP A 317 10.22 8.73 17.45
CA ASP A 317 9.82 10.01 16.87
C ASP A 317 10.43 11.24 17.57
N ALA A 318 10.23 11.36 18.88
CA ALA A 318 10.69 12.51 19.64
C ALA A 318 12.22 12.59 19.75
N GLU A 319 12.90 11.46 19.91
CA GLU A 319 14.36 11.45 20.05
C GLU A 319 15.05 11.74 18.72
N LEU A 320 14.54 11.22 17.60
CA LEU A 320 15.10 11.52 16.28
C LEU A 320 14.89 13.00 15.93
N LEU A 321 13.67 13.52 16.10
CA LEU A 321 13.35 14.94 15.82
C LEU A 321 14.21 15.89 16.67
N TYR A 322 14.48 15.52 17.93
CA TYR A 322 15.33 16.32 18.82
C TYR A 322 16.80 16.31 18.42
N VAL A 323 17.35 15.16 18.00
CA VAL A 323 18.75 15.04 17.57
C VAL A 323 18.99 15.66 16.19
N SER A 324 17.97 15.71 15.35
CA SER A 324 18.03 16.24 13.98
C SER A 324 17.74 17.75 13.90
N ALA A 325 17.42 18.42 15.01
CA ALA A 325 17.16 19.85 15.02
C ALA A 325 18.42 20.69 14.74
N PRO A 326 18.36 21.72 13.87
CA PRO A 326 19.51 22.59 13.59
C PRO A 326 20.01 23.26 14.87
N GLY A 327 21.29 23.07 15.21
CA GLY A 327 21.92 23.66 16.40
C GLY A 327 22.09 22.71 17.60
N TYR A 328 21.74 21.42 17.45
CA TYR A 328 22.00 20.44 18.50
C TYR A 328 23.51 20.31 18.81
N ARG A 329 23.89 20.62 20.06
CA ARG A 329 25.13 20.16 20.68
C ARG A 329 24.78 19.09 21.70
N ALA A 330 25.32 17.88 21.54
CA ALA A 330 25.17 16.84 22.54
C ALA A 330 25.67 17.38 23.90
N ILE A 331 24.79 17.43 24.90
CA ILE A 331 25.20 17.77 26.27
C ILE A 331 26.07 16.60 26.72
N PRO A 332 27.38 16.81 26.95
CA PRO A 332 28.25 15.73 27.39
C PRO A 332 27.80 15.30 28.78
N ALA A 333 27.42 14.03 28.92
CA ALA A 333 27.12 13.36 30.19
C ALA A 333 25.88 13.88 30.95
N ALA A 334 24.68 13.62 30.42
CA ALA A 334 23.49 13.51 31.25
C ALA A 334 23.01 12.05 31.27
N ASN A 335 23.42 11.31 32.30
CA ASN A 335 22.86 9.99 32.60
C ASN A 335 21.32 10.05 32.61
N ASN A 336 20.70 9.00 32.07
CA ASN A 336 19.28 8.79 31.68
C ASN A 336 18.14 9.27 32.61
N ASN A 337 18.43 9.83 33.80
CA ASN A 337 17.40 10.24 34.77
C ASN A 337 17.01 11.74 34.73
N ARG A 338 17.72 12.61 33.99
CA ARG A 338 17.38 14.06 33.95
C ARG A 338 16.48 14.49 32.79
N LEU A 339 16.31 13.68 31.75
CA LEU A 339 15.42 13.98 30.62
C LEU A 339 13.94 14.07 31.02
N ARG A 340 13.52 13.38 32.10
CA ARG A 340 12.14 13.45 32.60
C ARG A 340 11.78 14.76 33.30
N SER A 341 12.75 15.53 33.80
CA SER A 341 12.46 16.74 34.59
C SER A 341 12.46 18.04 33.78
N MET A 342 12.96 18.05 32.54
CA MET A 342 13.11 19.28 31.74
C MET A 342 12.01 19.51 30.69
N ALA A 343 11.13 18.53 30.44
CA ALA A 343 9.99 18.73 29.54
C ALA A 343 8.99 19.81 30.03
N GLY A 344 9.08 20.22 31.30
CA GLY A 344 8.21 21.25 31.90
C GLY A 344 8.72 22.69 31.82
N SER A 345 9.95 22.96 31.39
CA SER A 345 10.54 24.32 31.52
C SER A 345 10.84 25.05 30.21
N TYR A 346 10.63 24.44 29.04
CA TYR A 346 10.97 25.07 27.75
C TYR A 346 9.82 25.85 27.09
N LEU A 347 8.68 26.03 27.78
CA LEU A 347 7.56 26.83 27.28
C LEU A 347 7.51 28.28 27.83
N SER A 348 8.47 28.74 28.65
CA SER A 348 8.40 30.10 29.23
C SER A 348 9.25 31.17 28.55
N ASP A 349 10.26 30.83 27.74
CA ASP A 349 11.32 31.81 27.42
C ASP A 349 11.39 32.24 25.93
N VAL A 350 10.30 32.09 25.16
CA VAL A 350 10.26 32.56 23.74
C VAL A 350 9.36 33.80 23.55
N LEU A 351 9.11 34.58 24.61
CA LEU A 351 8.57 35.94 24.47
C LEU A 351 9.41 36.94 25.28
N ALA A 352 10.51 37.40 24.68
CA ALA A 352 11.19 38.65 25.02
C ALA A 352 11.86 39.24 23.78
#